data_AF-A0A175Y804-F1
#
_entry.id   AF-A0A175Y804-F1
#
_cell.length_a   1.000
_cell.length_b   1.000
_cell.length_c   1.000
_cell.angle_alpha   90.00
_cell.angle_beta   90.00
_cell.angle_gamma   90.00
#
_symmetry.space_group_name_H-M   'P 1'
#
loop_
_entity.id
_entity.type
_entity.pdbx_description
1 polymer ?
#
loop_
_entity_poly.entity_id
_entity_poly.type
_entity_poly.pdbx_seq_one_letter_code
_entity_poly.pdbx_strand_id
1 'polypeptide(L)'
;MFHSPITHCQEAPAPVEQLLPPLTAADYLRLRREAAKLSIPAVAAVLVSTSADRGQAAAFLRLIETPGARVSRHDTLLRLQAIFPFDPAVYGQLIDEPADRHPQICRGCGCSHWDPCDDDGNGPCAWSSASSCSRCVPESDAA
;
A
#
# COMPACT_ATOMS: atom_id res chain seq x y z
N MET A 1 -33.99 -1.49 50.84
CA MET A 1 -34.25 -1.26 49.40
C MET A 1 -33.18 -0.31 48.90
N PHE A 2 -32.06 -0.83 48.38
CA PHE A 2 -30.98 -0.02 47.81
C PHE A 2 -31.03 -0.20 46.29
N HIS A 3 -31.51 0.80 45.56
CA HIS A 3 -31.44 0.85 44.11
C HIS A 3 -30.04 1.36 43.72
N SER A 4 -29.26 0.53 43.03
CA SER A 4 -27.97 0.94 42.44
C SER A 4 -28.21 1.71 41.15
N PRO A 5 -27.49 2.81 40.88
CA PRO A 5 -27.55 3.48 39.59
C PRO A 5 -26.79 2.65 38.54
N ILE A 6 -27.46 2.37 37.42
CA ILE A 6 -26.83 1.80 36.23
C ILE A 6 -25.97 2.90 35.61
N THR A 7 -24.67 2.89 35.88
CA THR A 7 -23.70 3.63 35.09
C THR A 7 -23.66 3.00 33.70
N HIS A 8 -24.36 3.62 32.75
CA HIS A 8 -24.17 3.35 31.33
C HIS A 8 -22.73 3.76 30.97
N CYS A 9 -21.85 2.78 30.80
CA CYS A 9 -20.61 2.99 30.08
C CYS A 9 -21.00 3.27 28.62
N GLN A 10 -20.99 4.53 28.20
CA GLN A 10 -21.10 4.84 26.78
C GLN A 10 -19.78 4.43 26.12
N GLU A 11 -19.83 3.35 25.34
CA GLU A 11 -18.75 2.92 24.44
C GLU A 11 -18.50 4.04 23.43
N ALA A 12 -17.28 4.59 23.42
CA ALA A 12 -16.89 5.58 22.43
C ALA A 12 -16.99 4.96 21.02
N PRO A 13 -17.47 5.70 20.00
CA PRO A 13 -17.50 5.19 18.64
C PRO A 13 -16.08 4.82 18.21
N ALA A 14 -15.93 3.62 17.63
CA ALA A 14 -14.67 3.13 17.10
C ALA A 14 -14.03 4.17 16.17
N PRO A 15 -12.70 4.39 16.24
CA PRO A 15 -12.00 5.30 15.33
C PRO A 15 -12.31 4.94 13.88
N VAL A 16 -12.65 5.95 13.06
CA VAL A 16 -13.07 5.82 11.65
C VAL A 16 -12.07 5.02 10.80
N GLU A 17 -10.80 4.95 11.21
CA GLU A 17 -9.76 4.13 10.59
C GLU A 17 -10.08 2.63 10.54
N GLN A 18 -10.96 2.12 11.41
CA GLN A 18 -11.41 0.72 11.40
C GLN A 18 -12.43 0.40 10.28
N LEU A 19 -12.94 1.41 9.57
CA LEU A 19 -13.94 1.22 8.50
C LEU A 19 -13.33 1.12 7.09
N LEU A 20 -12.03 1.40 6.93
CA LEU A 20 -11.42 1.34 5.61
C LEU A 20 -11.18 -0.12 5.20
N PRO A 21 -11.54 -0.50 3.95
CA PRO A 21 -11.31 -1.86 3.48
C PRO A 21 -9.81 -2.19 3.51
N PRO A 22 -9.42 -3.43 3.85
CA PRO A 22 -8.03 -3.87 3.83
C PRO A 22 -7.37 -3.55 2.51
N LEU A 23 -6.11 -3.11 2.56
CA LEU A 23 -5.35 -2.76 1.37
C LEU A 23 -5.06 -4.03 0.58
N THR A 24 -5.34 -4.02 -0.73
CA THR A 24 -5.05 -5.18 -1.57
C THR A 24 -3.63 -5.15 -2.10
N ALA A 25 -3.09 -6.30 -2.51
CA ALA A 25 -1.79 -6.37 -3.18
C ALA A 25 -1.73 -5.53 -4.47
N ALA A 26 -2.87 -5.39 -5.17
CA ALA A 26 -3.01 -4.54 -6.34
C ALA A 26 -2.90 -3.04 -5.97
N ASP A 27 -3.60 -2.61 -4.91
CA ASP A 27 -3.50 -1.24 -4.39
C ASP A 27 -2.08 -0.92 -3.92
N TYR A 28 -1.41 -1.89 -3.28
CA TYR A 28 -0.02 -1.75 -2.85
C TYR A 28 0.92 -1.45 -4.01
N LEU A 29 0.89 -2.26 -5.08
CA LEU A 29 1.72 -2.02 -6.26
C LEU A 29 1.42 -0.66 -6.90
N ARG A 30 0.15 -0.29 -7.01
CA ARG A 30 -0.27 1.01 -7.55
C ARG A 30 0.31 2.17 -6.73
N LEU A 31 0.13 2.14 -5.41
CA LEU A 31 0.60 3.19 -4.51
C LEU A 31 2.12 3.36 -4.57
N ARG A 32 2.87 2.25 -4.55
CA ARG A 32 4.33 2.29 -4.65
C ARG A 32 4.81 2.86 -5.99
N ARG A 33 4.16 2.47 -7.09
CA ARG A 33 4.44 3.04 -8.42
C ARG A 33 4.16 4.54 -8.47
N GLU A 34 3.03 4.97 -7.91
CA GLU A 34 2.62 6.39 -7.90
C GLU A 34 3.50 7.23 -6.99
N ALA A 35 3.93 6.70 -5.84
CA ALA A 35 4.90 7.34 -4.95
C ALA A 35 6.26 7.55 -5.63
N ALA A 36 6.68 6.59 -6.47
CA ALA A 36 7.85 6.73 -7.34
C ALA A 36 7.62 7.66 -8.55
N LYS A 37 6.44 8.28 -8.66
CA LYS A 37 6.03 9.19 -9.75
C LYS A 37 6.09 8.54 -11.14
N LEU A 38 5.93 7.22 -11.21
CA LEU A 38 5.98 6.48 -12.45
C LEU A 38 4.57 6.21 -12.99
N SER A 39 4.35 6.51 -14.27
CA SER A 39 3.13 6.11 -14.97
C SER A 39 3.25 4.67 -15.48
N ILE A 40 2.13 4.00 -15.73
CA ILE A 40 2.13 2.66 -16.35
C ILE A 40 2.93 2.64 -17.67
N PRO A 41 2.77 3.60 -18.61
CA PRO A 41 3.60 3.66 -19.81
C PRO A 41 5.09 3.83 -19.52
N ALA A 42 5.47 4.58 -18.48
CA ALA A 42 6.86 4.75 -18.09
C ALA A 42 7.46 3.43 -17.58
N VAL A 43 6.77 2.72 -16.69
CA VAL A 43 7.20 1.40 -16.20
C VAL A 43 7.29 0.40 -17.37
N ALA A 44 6.29 0.39 -18.26
CA ALA A 44 6.29 -0.48 -19.45
C ALA A 44 7.51 -0.21 -20.36
N ALA A 45 7.88 1.05 -20.56
CA ALA A 45 9.03 1.42 -21.38
C ALA A 45 10.38 0.99 -20.78
N VAL A 46 10.47 0.86 -19.46
CA VAL A 46 11.67 0.35 -18.77
C VAL A 46 11.67 -1.19 -18.75
N LEU A 47 10.49 -1.81 -18.57
CA LEU A 47 10.35 -3.26 -18.45
C LEU A 47 10.70 -4.01 -19.75
N VAL A 48 10.45 -3.40 -20.91
CA VAL A 48 10.75 -3.99 -22.23
C VAL A 48 11.51 -3.01 -23.12
N SER A 49 12.54 -3.49 -23.80
CA SER A 49 13.41 -2.65 -24.64
C SER A 49 12.77 -2.29 -26.00
N THR A 50 11.88 -3.14 -26.50
CA THR A 50 11.22 -3.05 -27.81
C THR A 50 9.93 -2.24 -27.74
N SER A 51 9.74 -1.28 -28.67
CA SER A 51 8.53 -0.45 -28.70
C SER A 51 7.26 -1.26 -29.00
N ALA A 52 7.37 -2.34 -29.78
CA ALA A 52 6.27 -3.23 -30.14
C ALA A 52 5.63 -3.91 -28.90
N ASP A 53 6.44 -4.24 -27.88
CA ASP A 53 5.97 -4.99 -26.71
C ASP A 53 5.45 -4.08 -25.58
N ARG A 54 5.68 -2.77 -25.67
CA ARG A 54 5.28 -1.80 -24.63
C ARG A 54 3.77 -1.79 -24.39
N GLY A 55 2.97 -2.00 -25.43
CA GLY A 55 1.51 -2.10 -25.32
C GLY A 55 1.08 -3.28 -24.45
N GLN A 56 1.72 -4.44 -24.65
CA GLN A 56 1.46 -5.65 -23.86
C GLN A 56 1.97 -5.49 -22.42
N ALA A 57 3.15 -4.90 -22.22
CA ALA A 57 3.68 -4.60 -20.90
C ALA A 57 2.76 -3.65 -20.11
N ALA A 58 2.23 -2.60 -20.76
CA ALA A 58 1.28 -1.69 -20.13
C ALA A 58 -0.06 -2.37 -19.80
N ALA A 59 -0.54 -3.28 -20.64
CA ALA A 59 -1.74 -4.07 -20.36
C ALA A 59 -1.52 -5.02 -19.16
N PHE A 60 -0.36 -5.66 -19.08
CA PHE A 60 0.04 -6.48 -17.94
C PHE A 60 0.07 -5.66 -16.64
N LEU A 61 0.67 -4.47 -16.65
CA LEU A 61 0.71 -3.58 -15.47
C LEU A 61 -0.69 -3.18 -14.99
N ARG A 62 -1.61 -2.83 -15.91
CA ARG A 62 -3.01 -2.55 -15.56
C ARG A 62 -3.70 -3.77 -14.95
N LEU A 63 -3.42 -4.96 -15.47
CA LEU A 63 -4.01 -6.20 -14.97
C LEU A 63 -3.58 -6.46 -13.52
N ILE A 64 -2.29 -6.34 -13.21
CA ILE A 64 -1.77 -6.64 -11.86
C ILE A 64 -2.14 -5.57 -10.81
N GLU A 65 -2.47 -4.36 -11.25
CA GLU A 65 -3.05 -3.30 -10.42
C GLU A 65 -4.58 -3.36 -10.33
N THR A 66 -5.20 -4.44 -10.80
CA THR A 66 -6.64 -4.70 -10.63
C THR A 66 -6.86 -5.61 -9.40
N PRO A 67 -7.82 -5.28 -8.51
CA PRO A 67 -8.12 -6.12 -7.34
C PRO A 67 -8.38 -7.58 -7.71
N GLY A 68 -7.77 -8.51 -6.97
CA GLY A 68 -7.86 -9.95 -7.19
C GLY A 68 -6.86 -10.53 -8.19
N ALA A 69 -6.14 -9.71 -8.95
CA ALA A 69 -5.05 -10.17 -9.78
C ALA A 69 -3.83 -10.60 -8.93
N ARG A 70 -3.16 -11.66 -9.35
CA ARG A 70 -1.96 -12.19 -8.69
C ARG A 70 -0.81 -12.31 -9.68
N VAL A 71 0.37 -11.84 -9.31
CA VAL A 71 1.60 -12.10 -10.06
C VAL A 71 2.19 -13.41 -9.55
N SER A 72 2.03 -14.49 -10.32
CA SER A 72 2.45 -15.83 -9.89
C SER A 72 3.94 -16.11 -10.06
N ARG A 73 4.68 -15.27 -10.81
CA ARG A 73 6.11 -15.48 -11.10
C ARG A 73 6.99 -14.55 -10.28
N HIS A 74 7.84 -15.13 -9.43
CA HIS A 74 8.78 -14.38 -8.60
C HIS A 74 9.73 -13.50 -9.43
N ASP A 75 10.25 -14.00 -10.56
CA ASP A 75 11.11 -13.21 -11.46
C ASP A 75 10.44 -11.93 -11.96
N THR A 76 9.12 -11.96 -12.16
CA THR A 76 8.36 -10.79 -12.60
C THR A 76 8.30 -9.74 -11.48
N LEU A 77 8.13 -10.16 -10.23
CA LEU A 77 8.19 -9.25 -9.08
C LEU A 77 9.57 -8.62 -8.93
N LEU A 78 10.65 -9.40 -9.06
CA LEU A 78 12.01 -8.87 -8.99
C LEU A 78 12.28 -7.84 -10.10
N ARG A 79 11.79 -8.09 -11.33
CA ARG A 79 11.90 -7.12 -12.43
C ARG A 79 11.15 -5.83 -12.16
N LEU A 80 9.96 -5.90 -11.55
CA LEU A 80 9.21 -4.70 -11.17
C LEU A 80 9.90 -3.95 -10.04
N GLN A 81 10.44 -4.67 -9.05
CA GLN A 81 11.14 -4.09 -7.89
C GLN A 81 12.38 -3.30 -8.32
N ALA A 82 13.05 -3.74 -9.38
CA ALA A 82 14.17 -3.01 -9.97
C ALA A 82 13.78 -1.68 -10.64
N ILE A 83 12.48 -1.45 -10.91
CA ILE A 83 11.97 -0.25 -11.59
C ILE A 83 11.38 0.75 -10.58
N PHE A 84 10.67 0.26 -9.57
CA PHE A 84 10.11 1.07 -8.50
C PHE A 84 10.14 0.32 -7.17
N PRO A 85 10.31 1.02 -6.04
CA PRO A 85 10.54 0.38 -4.76
C PRO A 85 9.24 -0.25 -4.24
N PHE A 86 9.31 -1.52 -3.86
CA PHE A 86 8.31 -2.23 -3.03
C PHE A 86 8.97 -3.47 -2.40
N ASP A 87 8.31 -4.09 -1.43
CA ASP A 87 8.75 -5.32 -0.78
C ASP A 87 7.90 -6.53 -1.27
N PRO A 88 8.51 -7.52 -1.97
CA PRO A 88 7.85 -8.75 -2.36
C PRO A 88 7.26 -9.57 -1.20
N ALA A 89 7.83 -9.47 0.00
CA ALA A 89 7.30 -10.15 1.19
C ALA A 89 6.00 -9.49 1.66
N VAL A 90 5.93 -8.15 1.67
CA VAL A 90 4.69 -7.41 1.92
C VAL A 90 3.64 -7.74 0.86
N TYR A 91 4.03 -7.72 -0.42
CA TYR A 91 3.14 -8.13 -1.51
C TYR A 91 2.56 -9.54 -1.31
N GLY A 92 3.40 -10.52 -0.93
CA GLY A 92 2.98 -11.89 -0.64
C GLY A 92 2.01 -11.98 0.55
N GLN A 93 2.30 -11.26 1.64
CA GLN A 93 1.40 -11.22 2.80
C GLN A 93 0.01 -10.67 2.43
N LEU A 94 -0.07 -9.62 1.61
CA LEU A 94 -1.35 -9.07 1.15
C LEU A 94 -2.16 -10.04 0.26
N ILE A 95 -1.52 -11.07 -0.28
CA ILE A 95 -2.12 -12.09 -1.13
C ILE A 95 -2.57 -13.31 -0.33
N ASP A 96 -1.75 -13.76 0.61
CA ASP A 96 -1.89 -15.07 1.24
C ASP A 96 -2.37 -15.01 2.71
N GLU A 97 -2.16 -13.89 3.39
CA GLU A 97 -2.53 -13.73 4.79
C GLU A 97 -3.92 -13.06 4.94
N PRO A 98 -4.67 -13.39 6.00
CA PRO A 98 -5.89 -12.67 6.34
C PRO A 98 -5.58 -11.22 6.74
N ALA A 99 -6.58 -10.34 6.59
CA ALA A 99 -6.41 -8.89 6.72
C ALA A 99 -5.89 -8.41 8.10
N ASP A 100 -6.18 -9.15 9.16
CA ASP A 100 -5.72 -8.88 10.53
C ASP A 100 -4.20 -9.15 10.72
N ARG A 101 -3.58 -9.88 9.78
CA ARG A 101 -2.14 -10.15 9.74
C ARG A 101 -1.41 -9.29 8.70
N HIS A 102 -2.12 -8.42 7.97
CA HIS A 102 -1.50 -7.52 7.02
C HIS A 102 -0.61 -6.51 7.76
N PRO A 103 0.56 -6.17 7.20
CA PRO A 103 1.42 -5.18 7.81
C PRO A 103 0.76 -3.79 7.74
N GLN A 104 1.20 -2.89 8.62
CA GLN A 104 0.80 -1.49 8.53
C GLN A 104 1.39 -0.88 7.25
N ILE A 105 0.51 -0.37 6.38
CA ILE A 105 0.88 0.24 5.09
C ILE A 105 0.22 1.61 4.97
N CYS A 106 1.01 2.62 4.59
CA CYS A 106 0.52 3.96 4.33
C CYS A 106 -0.40 3.96 3.10
N ARG A 107 -1.63 4.46 3.26
CA ARG A 107 -2.59 4.57 2.16
C ARG A 107 -2.27 5.67 1.15
N GLY A 108 -1.35 6.58 1.48
CA GLY A 108 -0.91 7.65 0.58
C GLY A 108 0.20 7.24 -0.38
N CYS A 109 1.16 6.42 0.06
CA CYS A 109 2.34 6.08 -0.74
C CYS A 109 2.70 4.59 -0.74
N GLY A 110 2.01 3.76 0.04
CA GLY A 110 2.28 2.34 0.15
C GLY A 110 3.48 1.98 1.03
N CYS A 111 4.14 2.93 1.70
CA CYS A 111 5.27 2.58 2.57
C CYS A 111 4.85 1.78 3.80
N SER A 112 5.66 0.79 4.17
CA SER A 112 5.53 -0.03 5.37
C SER A 112 6.74 0.16 6.27
N HIS A 113 6.85 -0.66 7.31
CA HIS A 113 8.04 -0.68 8.16
C HIS A 113 9.30 -1.18 7.43
N TRP A 114 9.15 -1.99 6.38
CA TRP A 114 10.27 -2.66 5.69
C TRP A 114 10.71 -1.97 4.39
N ASP A 115 9.84 -1.15 3.79
CA ASP A 115 10.11 -0.39 2.57
C ASP A 115 9.92 1.12 2.83
N PRO A 116 11.01 1.82 3.22
CA PRO A 116 10.93 3.18 3.71
C PRO A 116 10.32 4.16 2.70
N CYS A 117 9.85 5.27 3.24
CA CYS A 117 9.06 6.28 2.55
C CYS A 117 9.92 7.24 1.72
N ASP A 118 11.23 7.26 1.99
CA ASP A 118 12.24 8.07 1.30
C ASP A 118 13.31 7.17 0.68
N ASP A 119 13.79 7.54 -0.50
CA ASP A 119 14.90 6.87 -1.19
C ASP A 119 16.26 7.16 -0.53
N ASP A 120 16.31 8.10 0.42
CA ASP A 120 17.54 8.64 1.01
C ASP A 120 18.12 7.78 2.15
N GLY A 121 17.49 6.65 2.49
CA GLY A 121 18.05 5.65 3.43
C GLY A 121 18.03 6.04 4.92
N ASN A 122 17.35 7.11 5.31
CA ASN A 122 17.29 7.60 6.71
C ASN A 122 16.28 6.84 7.61
N GLY A 123 16.27 5.51 7.53
CA GLY A 123 15.52 4.63 8.43
C GLY A 123 14.05 4.36 8.05
N PRO A 124 13.34 3.56 8.84
CA PRO A 124 11.95 3.18 8.57
C PRO A 124 11.03 4.40 8.63
N CYS A 125 9.90 4.33 7.92
CA CYS A 125 8.89 5.39 7.93
C CYS A 125 8.41 5.67 9.35
N ALA A 126 8.38 6.94 9.74
CA ALA A 126 7.60 7.36 10.89
C ALA A 126 6.10 7.37 10.53
N TRP A 127 5.27 7.02 11.50
CA TRP A 127 3.81 6.94 11.34
C TRP A 127 3.12 8.12 12.00
N SER A 128 2.16 8.74 11.31
CA SER A 128 1.31 9.79 11.87
C SER A 128 -0.05 9.27 12.31
N SER A 129 -0.54 8.18 11.69
CA SER A 129 -1.77 7.49 12.06
C SER A 129 -1.67 6.00 11.74
N ALA A 130 -2.76 5.24 11.94
CA ALA A 130 -2.80 3.82 11.58
C ALA A 130 -2.65 3.60 10.06
N SER A 131 -3.10 4.56 9.24
CA SER A 131 -3.14 4.47 7.78
C SER A 131 -2.25 5.48 7.04
N SER A 132 -1.55 6.37 7.76
CA SER A 132 -0.72 7.42 7.15
C SER A 132 0.67 7.50 7.78
N CYS A 133 1.68 7.62 6.93
CA CYS A 133 3.04 7.94 7.35
C CYS A 133 3.21 9.45 7.55
N SER A 134 4.27 9.85 8.26
CA SER A 134 4.60 11.26 8.52
C SER A 134 4.84 12.09 7.27
N ARG A 135 5.10 11.47 6.11
CA ARG A 135 5.26 12.15 4.82
C ARG A 135 3.94 12.38 4.09
N CYS A 136 2.97 11.49 4.30
CA CYS A 136 1.65 11.55 3.70
C CYS A 136 0.61 12.12 4.66
N VAL A 137 1.03 12.86 5.70
CA VAL A 137 0.11 13.50 6.64
C VAL A 137 -0.94 14.25 5.83
N PRO A 138 -2.22 13.87 5.93
CA PRO A 138 -3.27 14.59 5.24
C PRO A 138 -3.26 16.04 5.75
N GLU A 139 -3.31 17.01 4.85
CA GLU A 139 -3.54 18.41 5.22
C GLU A 139 -4.91 18.52 5.88
N SER A 140 -4.97 18.29 7.19
CA SER A 140 -6.16 18.42 8.00
C SER A 140 -5.71 18.73 9.42
N ASP A 141 -5.16 19.94 9.57
CA ASP A 141 -5.22 20.78 10.77
C ASP A 141 -4.53 22.14 10.48
N ALA A 142 -5.02 22.83 9.45
CA ALA A 142 -4.86 24.28 9.30
C ALA A 142 -6.26 24.89 9.30
N ALA A 143 -6.89 24.89 10.47
CA ALA A 143 -8.07 25.70 10.77
C ALA A 143 -7.65 26.91 11.60
#